data_AF-A0A2D7VJ98-F1
#
_entry.id   AF-A0A2D7VJ98-F1
#
_cell.length_a   1.000
_cell.length_b   1.000
_cell.length_c   1.000
_cell.angle_alpha   90.00
_cell.angle_beta   90.00
_cell.angle_gamma   90.00
#
_symmetry.space_group_name_H-M   'P 1'
#
loop_
_entity.id
_entity.type
_entity.pdbx_description
1 polymer ?
#
loop_
_entity_poly.entity_id
_entity_poly.type
_entity_poly.pdbx_seq_one_letter_code
_entity_poly.pdbx_strand_id
1 'polypeptide(L)'
;MNQDRFDALWRRAGGGGEASQVFEALKGHYGDASRYYHDCGHVAVCLAAYDEAITALGADDGVEMTLWFHDVIFTPGARDNEALSAKWFATEASGFLPEVFI
;
A
#
# COMPACT_ATOMS: atom_id res chain seq x y z
N MET A 1 -0.35 -10.47 -2.49
CA MET A 1 -0.52 -9.58 -1.31
C MET A 1 -0.71 -10.40 -0.04
N ASN A 2 0.04 -10.11 1.02
CA ASN A 2 0.02 -10.83 2.30
C ASN A 2 -0.70 -9.99 3.38
N GLN A 3 -1.82 -10.49 3.91
CA GLN A 3 -2.63 -9.76 4.90
C GLN A 3 -1.90 -9.59 6.23
N ASP A 4 -1.28 -10.65 6.75
CA ASP A 4 -0.59 -10.61 8.04
C ASP A 4 0.53 -9.55 8.04
N ARG A 5 1.23 -9.41 6.91
CA ARG A 5 2.26 -8.36 6.72
C ARG A 5 1.64 -6.97 6.76
N PHE A 6 0.52 -6.76 6.05
CA PHE A 6 -0.17 -5.48 6.04
C PHE A 6 -0.71 -5.11 7.42
N ASP A 7 -1.38 -6.04 8.10
CA ASP A 7 -1.89 -5.86 9.46
C ASP A 7 -0.76 -5.50 10.44
N ALA A 8 0.40 -6.13 10.31
CA ALA A 8 1.56 -5.81 11.12
C ALA A 8 2.09 -4.40 10.84
N LEU A 9 2.24 -4.01 9.56
CA LEU A 9 2.65 -2.67 9.16
C LEU A 9 1.68 -1.60 9.68
N TRP A 10 0.39 -1.81 9.46
CA TRP A 10 -0.67 -0.87 9.88
C TRP A 10 -0.67 -0.65 11.40
N ARG A 11 -0.47 -1.71 12.18
CA ARG A 11 -0.32 -1.61 13.64
C ARG A 11 0.95 -0.87 14.05
N ARG A 12 2.09 -1.08 13.37
CA ARG A 12 3.33 -0.31 13.65
C ARG A 12 3.15 1.18 13.36
N ALA A 13 2.36 1.51 12.34
CA ALA A 13 2.00 2.88 11.99
C ALA A 13 1.00 3.54 12.98
N GLY A 14 0.45 2.79 13.94
CA GLY A 14 -0.45 3.30 14.98
C GLY A 14 -1.93 2.96 14.79
N GLY A 15 -2.27 2.20 13.75
CA GLY A 15 -3.62 1.71 13.51
C GLY A 15 -3.97 0.43 14.29
N GLY A 16 -5.14 -0.13 14.00
CA GLY A 16 -5.75 -1.24 14.72
C GLY A 16 -6.45 -2.27 13.81
N GLY A 17 -7.70 -2.59 14.15
CA GLY A 17 -8.47 -3.66 13.50
C GLY A 17 -9.04 -3.31 12.12
N GLU A 18 -9.07 -2.02 11.78
CA GLU A 18 -9.47 -1.50 10.48
C GLU A 18 -8.51 -1.92 9.35
N ALA A 19 -7.28 -2.34 9.68
CA ALA A 19 -6.29 -2.82 8.72
C ALA A 19 -6.88 -3.86 7.75
N SER A 20 -7.67 -4.81 8.27
CA SER A 20 -8.32 -5.84 7.45
C SER A 20 -9.28 -5.26 6.40
N GLN A 21 -10.00 -4.18 6.73
CA GLN A 21 -10.92 -3.53 5.79
C GLN A 21 -10.15 -2.81 4.68
N VAL A 22 -9.10 -2.06 5.05
CA VAL A 22 -8.24 -1.36 4.09
C VAL A 22 -7.52 -2.37 3.18
N PHE A 23 -7.07 -3.49 3.73
CA PHE A 23 -6.44 -4.56 2.97
C PHE A 23 -7.37 -5.18 1.92
N GLU A 24 -8.62 -5.46 2.28
CA GLU A 24 -9.59 -6.00 1.33
C GLU A 24 -9.95 -4.97 0.24
N ALA A 25 -9.99 -3.68 0.57
CA ALA A 25 -10.13 -2.62 -0.42
C ALA A 25 -8.93 -2.57 -1.39
N LEU A 26 -7.70 -2.61 -0.87
CA LEU A 26 -6.47 -2.70 -1.67
C LEU A 26 -6.50 -3.90 -2.62
N LYS A 27 -6.83 -5.09 -2.12
CA LYS A 27 -6.99 -6.30 -2.94
C LYS A 27 -8.02 -6.12 -4.05
N GLY A 28 -9.15 -5.46 -3.75
CA GLY A 28 -10.17 -5.17 -4.75
C GLY A 28 -9.63 -4.32 -5.90
N HIS A 29 -8.87 -3.27 -5.58
CA HIS A 29 -8.24 -2.40 -6.58
C HIS A 29 -7.20 -3.14 -7.43
N TYR A 30 -6.29 -3.88 -6.81
CA TYR A 30 -5.24 -4.62 -7.52
C TYR A 30 -5.73 -5.93 -8.16
N GLY A 31 -6.94 -6.37 -7.84
CA GLY A 31 -7.57 -7.57 -8.39
C GLY A 31 -8.44 -7.30 -9.62
N ASP A 32 -8.52 -6.06 -10.11
CA ASP A 32 -9.27 -5.72 -11.32
C ASP A 32 -8.73 -6.52 -12.53
N ALA A 33 -9.61 -7.25 -13.21
CA ALA A 33 -9.26 -8.14 -14.33
C ALA A 33 -8.63 -7.42 -15.54
N SER A 34 -8.74 -6.09 -15.61
CA SER A 34 -8.09 -5.27 -16.64
C SER A 34 -6.61 -4.98 -16.34
N ARG A 35 -6.12 -5.30 -15.13
CA ARG A 35 -4.73 -5.11 -14.72
C ARG A 35 -3.93 -6.38 -14.97
N TYR A 36 -2.87 -6.24 -15.76
CA TYR A 36 -1.95 -7.35 -16.07
C TYR A 36 -0.62 -7.25 -15.32
N TYR A 37 -0.07 -6.04 -15.23
CA TYR A 37 1.19 -5.79 -14.53
C TYR A 37 0.97 -5.11 -13.19
N HIS A 38 0.16 -4.03 -13.13
CA HIS A 38 -0.11 -3.29 -11.89
C HIS A 38 -1.16 -4.00 -11.01
N ASP A 39 -0.89 -5.26 -10.67
CA ASP A 39 -1.76 -6.19 -9.97
C ASP A 39 -1.23 -6.57 -8.57
N CYS A 40 -1.88 -7.54 -7.93
CA CYS A 40 -1.49 -8.04 -6.61
C CYS A 40 -0.09 -8.70 -6.59
N GLY A 41 0.39 -9.19 -7.74
CA GLY A 41 1.70 -9.80 -7.94
C GLY A 41 2.80 -8.75 -8.00
N HIS A 42 2.58 -7.63 -8.69
CA HIS A 42 3.50 -6.50 -8.71
C HIS A 42 3.80 -5.96 -7.31
N VAL A 43 2.76 -5.73 -6.49
CA VAL A 43 2.96 -5.31 -5.09
C VAL A 43 3.82 -6.32 -4.32
N ALA A 44 3.62 -7.62 -4.55
CA ALA A 44 4.44 -8.65 -3.90
C ALA A 44 5.92 -8.61 -4.35
N VAL A 45 6.18 -8.33 -5.63
CA VAL A 45 7.54 -8.15 -6.17
C VAL A 45 8.21 -6.92 -5.55
N CYS A 46 7.50 -5.79 -5.47
CA CYS A 46 8.00 -4.58 -4.83
C CYS A 46 8.37 -4.81 -3.36
N LEU A 47 7.52 -5.50 -2.60
CA LEU A 47 7.77 -5.80 -1.19
C LEU A 47 8.94 -6.77 -1.00
N ALA A 48 9.13 -7.74 -1.90
CA ALA A 48 10.31 -8.61 -1.88
C ALA A 48 11.61 -7.83 -2.15
N ALA A 49 11.59 -6.91 -3.11
CA ALA A 49 12.72 -6.04 -3.38
C ALA A 49 13.04 -5.12 -2.18
N TYR A 50 12.01 -4.66 -1.47
CA TYR A 50 12.18 -3.90 -0.24
C TYR A 50 12.81 -4.73 0.88
N ASP A 51 12.42 -6.00 1.03
CA ASP A 51 13.02 -6.90 2.03
C ASP A 51 14.54 -7.07 1.81
N GLU A 52 14.99 -7.11 0.56
CA GLU A 52 16.41 -7.09 0.21
C GLU A 52 17.07 -5.74 0.55
N ALA A 53 16.38 -4.64 0.21
CA ALA A 53 16.89 -3.28 0.37
C ALA A 53 16.99 -2.83 1.84
N ILE A 54 16.15 -3.36 2.75
CA ILE A 54 16.18 -3.05 4.19
C ILE A 54 17.59 -3.26 4.77
N THR A 55 18.33 -4.25 4.27
CA THR A 55 19.70 -4.54 4.75
C THR A 55 20.67 -3.37 4.55
N ALA A 56 20.44 -2.53 3.55
CA ALA A 56 21.26 -1.37 3.21
C ALA A 56 20.63 -0.04 3.64
N LEU A 57 19.31 0.09 3.54
CA LEU A 57 18.58 1.34 3.77
C LEU A 57 18.06 1.48 5.20
N GLY A 58 17.95 0.37 5.94
CA GLY A 58 17.17 0.29 7.17
C GLY A 58 15.69 0.07 6.88
N ALA A 59 14.96 -0.43 7.89
CA ALA A 59 13.52 -0.57 7.81
C ALA A 59 12.83 0.79 8.03
N ASP A 60 11.92 1.13 7.13
CA ASP A 60 11.09 2.34 7.13
C ASP A 60 9.64 1.97 6.79
N ASP A 61 8.75 2.17 7.76
CA ASP A 61 7.32 1.87 7.60
C ASP A 61 6.65 2.75 6.54
N GLY A 62 7.13 3.99 6.33
CA GLY A 62 6.61 4.89 5.31
C GLY A 62 6.98 4.43 3.90
N VAL A 63 8.19 3.89 3.71
CA VAL A 63 8.58 3.25 2.45
C VAL A 63 7.73 2.03 2.18
N GLU A 64 7.57 1.14 3.17
CA GLU A 64 6.71 -0.05 3.01
C GLU A 64 5.27 0.34 2.69
N MET A 65 4.70 1.31 3.41
CA MET A 65 3.35 1.84 3.17
C MET A 65 3.21 2.38 1.75
N THR A 66 4.19 3.15 1.28
CA THR A 66 4.20 3.66 -0.09
C THR A 66 4.09 2.53 -1.11
N LEU A 67 4.81 1.42 -0.92
CA LEU A 67 4.76 0.28 -1.84
C LEU A 67 3.37 -0.39 -1.88
N TRP A 68 2.65 -0.43 -0.78
CA TRP A 68 1.27 -0.96 -0.76
C TRP A 68 0.30 -0.09 -1.57
N PHE A 69 0.46 1.23 -1.53
CA PHE A 69 -0.53 2.17 -2.08
C PHE A 69 -0.15 2.78 -3.44
N HIS A 70 1.12 2.75 -3.87
CA HIS A 70 1.63 3.58 -4.99
C HIS A 70 0.82 3.48 -6.30
N ASP A 71 0.24 2.32 -6.61
CA ASP A 71 -0.51 2.04 -7.84
C ASP A 71 -1.96 1.57 -7.58
N VAL A 72 -2.51 1.88 -6.41
CA VAL A 72 -3.87 1.45 -6.06
C VAL A 72 -4.91 2.05 -7.02
N ILE A 73 -4.72 3.30 -7.45
CA ILE A 73 -5.46 3.91 -8.54
C ILE A 73 -4.63 3.80 -9.83
N PHE A 74 -5.17 3.09 -10.81
CA PHE A 74 -4.50 2.90 -12.09
C PHE A 74 -5.49 3.02 -13.25
N THR A 75 -5.31 4.06 -14.05
CA THR A 75 -5.93 4.21 -15.37
C THR A 75 -4.82 4.29 -16.43
N PRO A 76 -4.80 3.42 -17.45
CA PRO A 76 -3.79 3.45 -18.50
C PRO A 76 -3.70 4.84 -19.17
N GLY A 77 -2.50 5.42 -19.20
CA GLY A 77 -2.23 6.71 -19.84
C GLY A 77 -2.62 7.94 -19.01
N ALA A 78 -3.25 7.78 -17.85
CA ALA A 78 -3.48 8.86 -16.90
C ALA A 78 -2.16 9.26 -16.22
N ARG A 79 -2.00 10.56 -15.92
CA ARG A 79 -0.77 11.14 -15.34
C ARG A 79 -0.88 11.42 -13.84
N ASP A 80 -2.07 11.24 -13.29
CA ASP A 80 -2.44 11.54 -11.92
C ASP A 80 -2.68 10.29 -11.06
N ASN A 81 -2.43 9.09 -11.60
CA ASN A 81 -2.57 7.81 -10.88
C ASN A 81 -1.86 7.83 -9.52
N GLU A 82 -0.60 8.26 -9.47
CA GLU A 82 0.17 8.31 -8.21
C GLU A 82 -0.43 9.31 -7.21
N ALA A 83 -0.83 10.50 -7.68
CA ALA A 83 -1.44 11.53 -6.84
C ALA A 83 -2.82 11.09 -6.31
N LEU A 84 -3.61 10.41 -7.13
CA LEU A 84 -4.89 9.82 -6.73
C LEU A 84 -4.70 8.66 -5.75
N SER A 85 -3.67 7.84 -5.94
CA SER A 85 -3.29 6.76 -5.03
C SER A 85 -2.89 7.29 -3.65
N ALA A 86 -2.07 8.35 -3.61
CA ALA A 86 -1.73 9.04 -2.36
C ALA A 86 -2.95 9.67 -1.67
N LYS A 87 -3.85 10.28 -2.44
CA LYS A 87 -5.11 10.83 -1.91
C LYS A 87 -6.03 9.74 -1.35
N TRP A 88 -6.06 8.59 -2.01
CA TRP A 88 -6.83 7.43 -1.55
C TRP A 88 -6.25 6.89 -0.23
N PHE A 89 -4.93 6.73 -0.14
CA PHE A 89 -4.25 6.40 1.13
C PHE A 89 -4.65 7.36 2.26
N ALA A 90 -4.57 8.67 2.04
CA ALA A 90 -4.93 9.65 3.06
C ALA A 90 -6.40 9.54 3.49
N THR A 91 -7.29 9.13 2.58
CA THR A 91 -8.71 8.90 2.89
C THR A 91 -8.88 7.66 3.76
N GLU A 92 -8.23 6.54 3.42
CA GLU A 92 -8.31 5.28 4.18
C GLU A 92 -7.60 5.35 5.53
N ALA A 93 -6.54 6.16 5.64
CA ALA A 93 -5.76 6.33 6.86
C ALA A 93 -6.36 7.36 7.82
N SER A 94 -7.15 8.32 7.31
CA SER A 94 -7.72 9.42 8.09
C SER A 94 -8.59 8.91 9.25
N GLY A 95 -8.24 9.32 10.47
CA GLY A 95 -8.95 8.92 11.69
C GLY A 95 -8.47 7.59 12.29
N PHE A 96 -7.52 6.92 11.64
CA PHE A 96 -6.94 5.65 12.10
C PHE A 96 -5.44 5.73 12.32
N LEU A 97 -4.70 6.35 11.41
CA LEU A 97 -3.27 6.58 11.55
C LEU A 97 -2.98 8.02 12.07
N PRO A 98 -1.84 8.24 12.74
CA PRO A 98 -1.40 9.58 13.13
C PRO A 98 -1.22 10.51 11.93
N GLU A 99 -1.60 11.78 12.04
CA GLU A 99 -1.42 12.77 10.95
C GLU A 99 0.05 12.94 10.53
N VAL A 100 1.02 12.66 11.41
CA VAL A 100 2.45 12.71 11.05
C VAL A 100 2.83 11.63 10.02
N PHE A 101 1.99 10.61 9.86
CA PHE A 101 2.19 9.48 8.95
C PHE A 101 1.39 9.63 7.64
N ILE A 102 0.48 10.60 7.55
CA ILE A 102 -0.40 10.86 6.40
C ILE A 102 0.08 12.10 5.64
#